data_AF-A0A9D4I2F7-F1
#
_entry.id   AF-A0A9D4I2F7-F1
#
_cell.length_a   1.000
_cell.length_b   1.000
_cell.length_c   1.000
_cell.angle_alpha   90.00
_cell.angle_beta   90.00
_cell.angle_gamma   90.00
#
_symmetry.space_group_name_H-M   'P 1'
#
loop_
_entity.id
_entity.type
_entity.pdbx_description
1 polymer ?
#
loop_
_entity_poly.entity_id
_entity_poly.type
_entity_poly.pdbx_seq_one_letter_code
_entity_poly.pdbx_strand_id
1 'polypeptide(L)'
;MADDAVRSVLHSIGLHSLYQNFMSQKIDSIEICKSLEDNQLTNLGLVTIGERIKFKNAVQHWQSMPIMPMAESDTAASGSRISTGGRRGAVNLGSILRFATGTEEEPALGFALQPSIQFMESANFLPTANTCINRMNLSLPDESNPLPLQEELFNLFDLAFCNTFFGLE
;
A
#
# COMPACT_ATOMS: atom_id res chain seq x y z
N MET A 1 -16.11 27.40 -2.03
CA MET A 1 -14.97 26.58 -2.52
C MET A 1 -14.43 25.65 -1.42
N ALA A 2 -15.26 25.20 -0.47
CA ALA A 2 -14.87 24.27 0.61
C ALA A 2 -15.55 22.89 0.52
N ASP A 3 -16.65 22.78 -0.25
CA ASP A 3 -17.53 21.59 -0.31
C ASP A 3 -16.94 20.34 -0.99
N ASP A 4 -15.79 20.45 -1.66
CA ASP A 4 -15.23 19.35 -2.47
C ASP A 4 -14.03 18.65 -1.80
N ALA A 5 -13.62 19.10 -0.61
CA ALA A 5 -12.45 18.57 0.07
C ALA A 5 -12.70 17.15 0.58
N VAL A 6 -13.86 16.89 1.22
CA VAL A 6 -14.25 15.55 1.67
C VAL A 6 -14.39 14.59 0.50
N ARG A 7 -14.96 15.05 -0.63
CA ARG A 7 -15.07 14.24 -1.85
C ARG A 7 -13.70 13.84 -2.37
N SER A 8 -12.76 14.78 -2.38
CA SER A 8 -11.40 14.57 -2.88
C SER A 8 -10.61 13.61 -1.96
N VAL A 9 -10.79 13.70 -0.63
CA VAL A 9 -10.26 12.73 0.35
C VAL A 9 -10.80 11.33 0.06
N LEU A 10 -12.12 11.21 -0.10
CA LEU A 10 -12.75 9.91 -0.37
C LEU A 10 -12.33 9.33 -1.73
N HIS A 11 -12.10 10.20 -2.72
CA HIS A 11 -11.58 9.80 -4.02
C HIS A 11 -10.15 9.25 -3.93
N SER A 12 -9.25 9.93 -3.20
CA SER A 12 -7.84 9.52 -3.08
C SER A 12 -7.67 8.16 -2.39
N ILE A 13 -8.56 7.82 -1.46
CA ILE A 13 -8.56 6.51 -0.77
C ILE A 13 -9.40 5.43 -1.49
N GLY A 14 -10.04 5.77 -2.62
CA GLY A 14 -10.87 4.85 -3.39
C GLY A 14 -12.17 4.46 -2.69
N LEU A 15 -12.79 5.40 -1.96
CA LEU A 15 -14.07 5.28 -1.24
C LEU A 15 -15.10 6.32 -1.72
N HIS A 16 -14.99 6.79 -2.97
CA HIS A 16 -15.85 7.85 -3.53
C HIS A 16 -17.36 7.52 -3.46
N SER A 17 -17.73 6.24 -3.48
CA SER A 17 -19.13 5.78 -3.37
C SER A 17 -19.77 6.13 -2.03
N LEU A 18 -18.97 6.30 -0.96
CA LEU A 18 -19.47 6.63 0.37
C LEU A 18 -19.78 8.12 0.54
N TYR A 19 -19.42 8.97 -0.43
CA TYR A 19 -19.62 10.43 -0.32
C TYR A 19 -21.07 10.82 -0.01
N GLN A 20 -22.04 10.08 -0.57
CA GLN A 20 -23.46 10.32 -0.31
C GLN A 20 -23.85 10.09 1.16
N ASN A 21 -23.19 9.15 1.84
CA ASN A 21 -23.43 8.88 3.27
C ASN A 21 -22.86 10.00 4.15
N PHE A 22 -21.75 10.61 3.74
CA PHE A 22 -21.19 11.77 4.44
C PHE A 22 -22.07 13.00 4.27
N MET A 23 -22.60 13.23 3.06
CA MET A 23 -23.54 14.32 2.79
C MET A 23 -24.87 14.17 3.54
N SER A 24 -25.41 12.95 3.61
CA SER A 24 -26.68 12.70 4.32
C SER A 24 -26.58 12.96 5.83
N GLN A 25 -25.38 12.80 6.41
CA GLN A 25 -25.08 13.13 7.81
C GLN A 25 -24.54 14.55 8.02
N LYS A 26 -24.55 15.41 6.99
CA LYS A 26 -24.03 16.78 7.02
C LYS A 26 -22.54 16.86 7.43
N ILE A 27 -21.74 15.89 6.97
CA ILE A 27 -20.30 15.86 7.17
C ILE A 27 -19.64 16.41 5.89
N ASP A 28 -19.52 17.73 5.83
CA ASP A 28 -19.02 18.49 4.68
C ASP A 28 -17.63 19.11 4.93
N SER A 29 -17.17 19.13 6.17
CA SER A 29 -15.88 19.71 6.57
C SER A 29 -14.87 18.68 7.04
N ILE A 30 -13.61 18.87 6.64
CA ILE A 30 -12.47 18.06 7.08
C ILE A 30 -12.27 18.12 8.59
N GLU A 31 -12.57 19.25 9.23
CA GLU A 31 -12.47 19.39 10.67
C GLU A 31 -13.46 18.47 11.40
N ILE A 32 -14.66 18.30 10.84
CA ILE A 32 -15.64 17.33 11.36
C ILE A 32 -15.09 15.92 11.17
N CYS A 33 -14.54 15.60 9.99
CA CYS A 33 -13.93 14.30 9.70
C CYS A 33 -12.80 13.93 10.68
N LYS A 34 -11.99 14.89 11.12
CA LYS A 34 -10.91 14.67 12.11
C LYS A 34 -11.46 14.27 13.49
N SER A 35 -12.66 14.73 13.84
CA SER A 35 -13.29 14.48 15.14
C SER A 35 -14.14 13.19 15.18
N LEU A 36 -14.27 12.47 14.06
CA LEU A 36 -15.11 11.28 13.99
C LEU A 36 -14.50 10.09 14.76
N GLU A 37 -15.32 9.50 15.62
CA GLU A 37 -15.03 8.25 16.29
C GLU A 37 -15.25 7.04 15.37
N ASP A 38 -14.64 5.90 15.72
CA ASP A 38 -14.73 4.66 14.95
C ASP A 38 -16.16 4.17 14.75
N ASN A 39 -17.04 4.39 15.74
CA ASN A 39 -18.46 4.05 15.66
C ASN A 39 -19.19 4.88 14.59
N GLN A 40 -18.87 6.17 14.49
CA GLN A 40 -19.45 7.07 13.48
C GLN A 40 -18.94 6.70 12.09
N LEU A 41 -17.64 6.39 11.96
CA LEU A 41 -17.06 5.91 10.70
C LEU A 41 -17.70 4.60 10.23
N THR A 42 -18.01 3.70 11.16
CA THR A 42 -18.71 2.45 10.85
C THR A 42 -20.12 2.73 10.30
N ASN A 43 -20.86 3.65 10.91
CA ASN A 43 -22.19 4.07 10.44
C ASN A 43 -22.18 4.79 9.09
N LEU A 44 -21.04 5.40 8.72
CA LEU A 44 -20.84 6.04 7.42
C LEU A 44 -20.48 5.04 6.30
N GLY A 45 -20.24 3.77 6.65
CA GLY A 45 -19.92 2.69 5.71
C GLY A 45 -18.45 2.26 5.72
N LEU A 46 -17.61 2.82 6.59
CA LEU A 46 -16.22 2.36 6.79
C LEU A 46 -16.19 1.19 7.79
N VAL A 47 -16.66 0.03 7.30
CA VAL A 47 -16.88 -1.16 8.13
C VAL A 47 -15.56 -1.79 8.55
N THR A 48 -14.54 -1.77 7.69
CA THR A 48 -13.26 -2.41 7.99
C THR A 48 -12.32 -1.50 8.78
N ILE A 49 -11.50 -2.11 9.65
CA ILE A 49 -10.44 -1.40 10.39
C ILE A 49 -9.49 -0.69 9.41
N GLY A 50 -9.16 -1.34 8.28
CA GLY A 50 -8.29 -0.78 7.26
C GLY A 50 -8.86 0.48 6.59
N GLU A 51 -10.16 0.52 6.30
CA GLU A 51 -10.82 1.72 5.75
C GLU A 51 -10.81 2.88 6.75
N ARG A 52 -11.11 2.60 8.03
CA ARG A 52 -11.08 3.63 9.08
C ARG A 52 -9.70 4.23 9.29
N ILE A 53 -8.66 3.39 9.35
CA ILE A 53 -7.27 3.83 9.48
C ILE A 53 -6.87 4.67 8.27
N LYS A 54 -7.16 4.20 7.04
CA LYS A 54 -6.86 4.93 5.81
C LYS A 54 -7.55 6.28 5.76
N PHE A 55 -8.83 6.34 6.11
CA PHE A 55 -9.60 7.58 6.14
C PHE A 55 -9.02 8.56 7.15
N LYS A 56 -8.73 8.11 8.39
CA LYS A 56 -8.12 8.95 9.42
C LYS A 56 -6.77 9.51 8.99
N ASN A 57 -5.91 8.69 8.40
CA ASN A 57 -4.62 9.16 7.88
C ASN A 57 -4.78 10.16 6.73
N ALA A 58 -5.68 9.91 5.77
CA ALA A 58 -5.91 10.82 4.66
C ALA A 58 -6.47 12.18 5.10
N VAL A 59 -7.36 12.20 6.09
CA VAL A 59 -7.93 13.41 6.66
C VAL A 59 -6.90 14.20 7.48
N GLN A 60 -6.02 13.52 8.22
CA GLN A 60 -4.95 14.16 9.01
C GLN A 60 -3.90 14.83 8.13
N HIS A 61 -3.54 14.22 7.01
CA HIS A 61 -2.46 14.70 6.12
C HIS A 61 -2.99 15.49 4.90
N TRP A 62 -4.28 15.81 4.85
CA TRP A 62 -4.92 16.43 3.69
C TRP A 62 -4.27 17.77 3.27
N GLN A 63 -3.73 18.54 4.21
CA GLN A 63 -3.06 19.81 3.92
C GLN A 63 -1.64 19.62 3.33
N SER A 64 -1.11 18.40 3.36
CA SER A 64 0.27 18.06 2.98
C SER A 64 0.34 17.23 1.68
N MET A 65 -0.79 16.89 1.06
CA MET A 65 -0.78 16.06 -0.16
C MET A 65 -0.38 16.90 -1.39
N PRO A 66 0.58 16.45 -2.22
CA PRO A 66 0.84 17.09 -3.51
C PRO A 66 -0.39 16.90 -4.41
N ILE A 67 -0.78 17.96 -5.12
CA ILE A 67 -1.84 17.92 -6.14
C ILE A 67 -1.34 17.01 -7.27
N MET A 68 -1.74 15.73 -7.26
CA MET A 68 -1.49 14.85 -8.40
C MET A 68 -2.49 15.13 -9.52
N PRO A 69 -2.04 15.35 -10.77
CA PRO A 69 -2.94 15.48 -11.90
C PRO A 69 -3.66 14.15 -12.13
N MET A 70 -4.95 14.24 -12.40
CA MET A 70 -5.78 13.09 -12.73
C MET A 70 -5.25 12.43 -14.01
N ALA A 71 -4.57 11.30 -13.87
CA ALA A 71 -4.24 10.42 -14.97
C ALA A 71 -5.38 9.42 -15.17
N GLU A 72 -5.76 9.28 -16.42
CA GLU A 72 -6.99 8.72 -16.95
C GLU A 72 -7.19 7.24 -16.62
N SER A 73 -8.47 6.89 -16.57
CA SER A 73 -8.99 5.53 -16.58
C SER A 73 -8.50 4.76 -17.80
N ASP A 74 -7.92 3.58 -17.60
CA ASP A 74 -8.03 2.52 -18.59
C ASP A 74 -8.12 1.13 -17.97
N THR A 75 -8.87 0.32 -18.70
CA THR A 75 -9.60 -0.88 -18.30
C THR A 75 -8.73 -2.13 -18.41
N ALA A 76 -8.81 -3.05 -17.43
CA ALA A 76 -8.83 -4.50 -17.68
C ALA A 76 -9.13 -5.26 -16.39
N ALA A 77 -10.37 -5.73 -16.27
CA ALA A 77 -10.74 -6.76 -15.33
C ALA A 77 -10.08 -8.08 -15.76
N SER A 78 -9.03 -8.51 -15.07
CA SER A 78 -8.60 -9.90 -15.04
C SER A 78 -8.24 -10.25 -13.60
N GLY A 79 -8.83 -11.32 -13.09
CA GLY A 79 -8.92 -11.66 -11.66
C GLY A 79 -7.56 -11.78 -10.98
N SER A 80 -7.08 -10.66 -10.45
CA SER A 80 -5.97 -10.62 -9.50
C SER A 80 -6.50 -11.10 -8.15
N ARG A 81 -5.93 -12.20 -7.64
CA ARG A 81 -6.10 -12.59 -6.24
C ARG A 81 -5.33 -11.57 -5.40
N ILE A 82 -5.99 -10.46 -5.10
CA ILE A 82 -5.44 -9.37 -4.30
C ILE A 82 -5.22 -9.89 -2.89
N SER A 83 -3.96 -9.92 -2.46
CA SER A 83 -3.58 -10.16 -1.08
C SER A 83 -4.26 -9.12 -0.18
N THR A 84 -5.12 -9.58 0.71
CA THR A 84 -5.95 -8.76 1.59
C THR A 84 -5.08 -8.14 2.68
N GLY A 85 -4.49 -6.98 2.39
CA GLY A 85 -3.59 -6.29 3.34
C GLY A 85 -3.24 -4.85 2.97
N GLY A 86 -4.19 -4.07 2.44
CA GLY A 86 -4.00 -2.65 2.17
C GLY A 86 -3.50 -2.35 0.76
N ARG A 87 -4.38 -1.77 -0.06
CA ARG A 87 -4.13 -1.29 -1.43
C ARG A 87 -2.81 -0.47 -1.56
N ARG A 88 -1.69 -1.12 -1.85
CA ARG A 88 -0.55 -0.57 -2.60
C ARG A 88 -0.74 -1.07 -4.03
N GLY A 89 -1.41 -0.26 -4.85
CA GLY A 89 -1.90 -0.71 -6.17
C GLY A 89 -0.80 -1.15 -7.15
N ALA A 90 0.46 -0.85 -6.86
CA ALA A 90 1.60 -1.12 -7.73
C ALA A 90 2.25 -2.51 -7.51
N VAL A 91 2.20 -3.07 -6.29
CA VAL A 91 2.84 -4.36 -5.97
C VAL A 91 1.81 -5.48 -5.91
N ASN A 92 2.03 -6.52 -6.70
CA ASN A 92 1.27 -7.75 -6.65
C ASN A 92 2.18 -8.95 -6.30
N LEU A 93 1.58 -10.12 -6.05
CA LEU A 93 2.36 -11.32 -5.73
C LEU A 93 3.36 -11.68 -6.83
N GLY A 94 3.00 -11.46 -8.09
CA GLY A 94 3.90 -11.71 -9.23
C GLY A 94 5.12 -10.82 -9.23
N SER A 95 5.01 -9.53 -8.89
CA SER A 95 6.17 -8.64 -8.72
C SER A 95 7.11 -9.10 -7.60
N ILE A 96 6.55 -9.61 -6.50
CA ILE A 96 7.34 -10.15 -5.38
C ILE A 96 8.03 -11.46 -5.78
N LEU A 97 7.32 -12.36 -6.45
CA LEU A 97 7.88 -13.61 -6.96
C LEU A 97 8.99 -13.33 -7.98
N ARG A 98 8.78 -12.39 -8.90
CA ARG A 98 9.77 -12.00 -9.89
C ARG A 98 11.02 -11.45 -9.24
N PHE A 99 10.86 -10.61 -8.22
CA PHE A 99 11.99 -10.10 -7.45
C PHE A 99 12.77 -11.22 -6.75
N ALA A 100 12.07 -12.16 -6.08
CA ALA A 100 12.71 -13.22 -5.30
C ALA A 100 13.29 -14.37 -6.15
N THR A 101 12.66 -14.70 -7.27
CA THR A 101 12.86 -15.95 -8.02
C THR A 101 13.13 -15.74 -9.51
N GLY A 102 12.96 -14.52 -10.02
CA GLY A 102 13.06 -14.20 -11.44
C GLY A 102 11.80 -14.50 -12.27
N THR A 103 10.76 -15.12 -11.70
CA THR A 103 9.50 -15.45 -12.39
C THR A 103 8.29 -14.85 -11.69
N GLU A 104 7.28 -14.43 -12.46
CA GLU A 104 6.03 -13.83 -11.90
C GLU A 104 5.03 -14.87 -11.39
N GLU A 105 5.23 -16.15 -11.72
CA GLU A 105 4.40 -17.27 -11.30
C GLU A 105 5.26 -18.50 -10.98
N GLU A 106 4.67 -19.45 -10.27
CA GLU A 106 5.33 -20.73 -9.98
C GLU A 106 5.43 -21.57 -11.28
N PRO A 107 6.61 -22.13 -11.61
CA PRO A 107 6.75 -23.01 -12.76
C PRO A 107 5.82 -24.23 -12.67
N ALA A 108 5.39 -24.77 -13.81
CA ALA A 108 4.45 -25.91 -13.85
C ALA A 108 4.96 -27.18 -13.12
N LEU A 109 6.28 -27.34 -12.98
CA LEU A 109 6.92 -28.43 -12.24
C LEU A 109 7.35 -28.02 -10.81
N GLY A 110 6.98 -26.81 -10.39
CA GLY A 110 7.46 -26.19 -9.16
C GLY A 110 8.89 -25.67 -9.27
N PHE A 111 9.37 -25.05 -8.20
CA PHE A 111 10.76 -24.62 -8.11
C PHE A 111 11.70 -25.77 -7.73
N ALA A 112 12.82 -25.90 -8.44
CA ALA A 112 13.89 -26.83 -8.09
C ALA A 112 14.52 -26.48 -6.72
N LEU A 113 14.67 -25.18 -6.43
CA LEU A 113 15.05 -24.66 -5.13
C LEU A 113 13.86 -23.91 -4.54
N GLN A 114 13.39 -24.35 -3.37
CA GLN A 114 12.23 -23.73 -2.74
C GLN A 114 12.52 -22.27 -2.38
N PRO A 115 11.61 -21.33 -2.70
CA PRO A 115 11.77 -19.94 -2.32
C PRO A 115 11.93 -19.77 -0.81
N SER A 116 12.83 -18.88 -0.40
CA SER A 116 13.15 -18.65 1.02
C SER A 116 13.33 -17.17 1.33
N ILE A 117 13.02 -16.79 2.58
CA ILE A 117 13.27 -15.45 3.11
C ILE A 117 14.34 -15.59 4.18
N GLN A 118 15.41 -14.81 4.05
CA GLN A 118 16.48 -14.73 5.03
C GLN A 118 16.46 -13.35 5.69
N PHE A 119 16.48 -13.34 7.02
CA PHE A 119 16.59 -12.12 7.80
C PHE A 119 18.06 -11.87 8.13
N MET A 120 18.56 -10.66 7.87
CA MET A 120 19.98 -10.30 8.04
C MET A 120 20.12 -8.95 8.75
N GLU A 121 21.22 -8.75 9.46
CA GLU A 121 21.58 -7.43 9.99
C GLU A 121 22.14 -6.57 8.84
N SER A 122 21.57 -5.39 8.61
CA SER A 122 21.97 -4.48 7.54
C SER A 122 21.64 -3.03 7.90
N ALA A 123 22.48 -2.11 7.44
CA ALA A 123 22.30 -0.68 7.67
C ALA A 123 21.13 -0.08 6.89
N ASN A 124 20.60 -0.75 5.85
CA ASN A 124 19.43 -0.31 5.11
C ASN A 124 18.34 -1.37 5.09
N PHE A 125 17.08 -0.95 5.03
CA PHE A 125 15.90 -1.83 4.99
C PHE A 125 15.42 -2.11 3.57
N LEU A 126 16.25 -1.86 2.55
CA LEU A 126 15.91 -2.14 1.15
C LEU A 126 16.04 -3.65 0.91
N PRO A 127 14.97 -4.35 0.48
CA PRO A 127 15.05 -5.76 0.17
C PRO A 127 16.09 -6.04 -0.91
N THR A 128 16.77 -7.17 -0.80
CA THR A 128 17.63 -7.71 -1.87
C THR A 128 17.21 -9.14 -2.18
N ALA A 129 17.63 -9.68 -3.33
CA ALA A 129 17.34 -11.06 -3.68
C ALA A 129 18.51 -11.70 -4.42
N ASN A 130 18.70 -12.99 -4.15
CA ASN A 130 19.51 -13.89 -4.95
C ASN A 130 18.58 -14.85 -5.69
N THR A 131 18.26 -14.49 -6.93
CA THR A 131 17.31 -15.24 -7.78
C THR A 131 17.86 -16.60 -8.20
N CYS A 132 19.17 -16.80 -8.25
CA CYS A 132 19.77 -18.12 -8.54
C CYS A 132 19.43 -19.18 -7.50
N ILE A 133 19.10 -18.77 -6.26
CA ILE A 133 18.74 -19.65 -5.15
C ILE A 133 17.35 -19.34 -4.58
N ASN A 134 16.54 -18.57 -5.30
CA ASN A 134 15.20 -18.14 -4.88
C ASN A 134 15.16 -17.57 -3.45
N ARG A 135 16.14 -16.74 -3.09
CA ARG A 135 16.25 -16.19 -1.74
C ARG A 135 16.07 -14.68 -1.72
N MET A 136 15.10 -14.21 -0.93
CA MET A 136 14.94 -12.81 -0.59
C MET A 136 15.62 -12.53 0.74
N ASN A 137 16.38 -11.44 0.84
CA ASN A 137 16.94 -10.98 2.10
C ASN A 137 16.21 -9.73 2.60
N LEU A 138 15.80 -9.77 3.86
CA LEU A 138 15.16 -8.66 4.56
C LEU A 138 16.00 -8.27 5.78
N SER A 139 16.09 -6.97 6.04
CA SER A 139 16.89 -6.46 7.14
C SER A 139 16.16 -6.54 8.47
N LEU A 140 16.87 -6.97 9.51
CA LEU A 140 16.42 -6.88 10.90
C LEU A 140 16.81 -5.52 11.49
N PRO A 141 15.96 -4.95 12.34
CA PRO A 141 16.34 -3.79 13.14
C PRO A 141 17.38 -4.21 14.20
N ASP A 142 18.31 -3.30 14.48
CA ASP A 142 19.29 -3.44 15.56
C ASP A 142 19.27 -2.20 16.49
N GLU A 143 20.09 -2.20 17.55
CA GLU A 143 20.13 -1.09 18.52
C GLU A 143 20.56 0.25 17.90
N SER A 144 21.37 0.21 16.83
CA SER A 144 21.88 1.37 16.11
C SER A 144 21.01 1.78 14.92
N ASN A 145 20.18 0.87 14.42
CA ASN A 145 19.34 1.04 13.24
C ASN A 145 17.91 0.52 13.52
N PRO A 146 17.07 1.32 14.18
CA PRO A 146 15.70 0.92 14.50
C PRO A 146 14.85 0.80 13.24
N LEU A 147 13.78 0.01 13.32
CA LEU A 147 12.85 -0.18 12.22
C LEU A 147 12.23 1.18 11.82
N PRO A 148 12.21 1.53 10.51
CA PRO A 148 11.55 2.75 10.04
C PRO A 148 10.05 2.72 10.30
N LEU A 149 9.38 3.85 10.07
CA LEU A 149 7.93 3.87 10.08
C LEU A 149 7.38 2.87 9.04
N GLN A 150 6.26 2.25 9.37
CA GLN A 150 5.64 1.23 8.52
C GLN A 150 5.45 1.71 7.07
N GLU A 151 5.04 2.96 6.88
CA GLU A 151 4.88 3.55 5.54
C GLU A 151 6.20 3.62 4.78
N GLU A 152 7.26 4.13 5.42
CA GLU A 152 8.60 4.23 4.84
C GLU A 152 9.19 2.87 4.51
N LEU A 153 9.11 1.91 5.44
CA LEU A 153 9.59 0.55 5.26
C LEU A 153 8.96 -0.09 4.02
N PHE A 154 7.65 0.02 3.90
CA PHE A 154 6.98 -0.56 2.77
C PHE A 154 7.16 0.27 1.48
N ASN A 155 7.43 1.57 1.54
CA ASN A 155 7.81 2.34 0.34
C ASN A 155 9.15 1.84 -0.20
N LEU A 156 10.08 1.42 0.68
CA LEU A 156 11.31 0.71 0.26
C LEU A 156 10.99 -0.64 -0.39
N PHE A 157 10.00 -1.37 0.14
CA PHE A 157 9.59 -2.65 -0.44
C PHE A 157 8.94 -2.45 -1.81
N ASP A 158 8.07 -1.45 -1.95
CA ASP A 158 7.46 -1.10 -3.23
C ASP A 158 8.53 -0.68 -4.25
N LEU A 159 9.51 0.12 -3.82
CA LEU A 159 10.66 0.47 -4.65
C LEU A 159 11.40 -0.78 -5.12
N ALA A 160 11.71 -1.73 -4.23
CA ALA A 160 12.41 -2.95 -4.60
C ALA A 160 11.59 -3.87 -5.53
N PHE A 161 10.32 -4.10 -5.21
CA PHE A 161 9.48 -5.07 -5.93
C PHE A 161 8.94 -4.54 -7.26
N CYS A 162 8.77 -3.22 -7.40
CA CYS A 162 8.40 -2.61 -8.69
C CYS A 162 9.61 -2.39 -9.62
N ASN A 163 10.84 -2.41 -9.10
CA ASN A 163 12.03 -2.26 -9.93
C ASN A 163 12.30 -3.53 -10.73
N THR A 164 12.06 -3.46 -12.05
CA THR A 164 12.36 -4.52 -13.00
C THR A 164 13.82 -4.56 -13.44
N PHE A 165 14.65 -3.63 -12.95
CA PHE A 165 16.07 -3.54 -13.28
C PHE A 165 16.89 -4.41 -12.31
N PHE A 166 17.46 -5.49 -12.87
CA PHE A 166 18.40 -6.35 -12.18
C PHE A 166 19.75 -5.63 -12.06
N GLY A 167 20.05 -5.05 -10.88
CA GLY A 167 21.39 -4.61 -10.51
C GLY A 167 21.49 -3.11 -10.19
N LEU A 168 21.84 -2.81 -8.94
CA LEU A 168 22.69 -1.66 -8.64
C LEU A 168 24.13 -2.16 -8.80
N GLU A 169 24.89 -1.56 -9.72
CA GLU A 169 26.35 -1.73 -9.79
C GLU A 169 27.05 -1.24 -8.52
#